data_AF-A0A2E9K1C2-F1
#
_entry.id   AF-A0A2E9K1C2-F1
#
_cell.length_a   1.000
_cell.length_b   1.000
_cell.length_c   1.000
_cell.angle_alpha   90.00
_cell.angle_beta   90.00
_cell.angle_gamma   90.00
#
_symmetry.space_group_name_H-M   'P 1'
#
loop_
_entity.id
_entity.type
_entity.pdbx_description
1 polymer ?
#
loop_
_entity_poly.entity_id
_entity_poly.type
_entity_poly.pdbx_seq_one_letter_code
_entity_poly.pdbx_strand_id
1 'polypeptide(L)'
;MTDNWFIAIVLAKSLLYISTTLVAGERFHQLHTLSDSFYPSQPAVPGRLFTAIGTGLLSSVLLFLFTTGEMADNGFSGMLDGMMLNIMWTAAPGDALLFRLSGFLLALLTLLPLFSPPVLNRFLFWLSTGCLSLSFIATGHTAGAPV
;
A
#
# COMPACT_ATOMS: atom_id res chain seq x y z
N MET A 1 10.15 -16.32 23.47
CA MET A 1 10.54 -15.10 22.74
C MET A 1 10.13 -15.32 21.30
N THR A 2 9.13 -14.58 20.85
CA THR A 2 8.30 -14.81 19.66
C THR A 2 8.94 -14.18 18.41
N ASP A 3 10.03 -14.78 17.92
CA ASP A 3 10.74 -14.33 16.70
C ASP A 3 9.87 -14.40 15.42
N ASN A 4 8.72 -15.07 15.48
CA ASN A 4 7.81 -15.28 14.35
C ASN A 4 7.10 -13.98 13.91
N TRP A 5 6.74 -13.09 14.85
CA TRP A 5 6.02 -11.86 14.52
C TRP A 5 6.88 -10.87 13.75
N PHE A 6 8.12 -10.70 14.22
CA PHE A 6 9.09 -9.83 13.58
C PHE A 6 9.31 -10.22 12.10
N ILE A 7 9.51 -11.51 11.82
CA ILE A 7 9.69 -12.01 10.46
C ILE A 7 8.43 -11.74 9.61
N ALA A 8 7.24 -12.03 10.13
CA ALA A 8 5.98 -11.79 9.42
C ALA A 8 5.77 -10.31 9.09
N ILE A 9 6.07 -9.40 10.02
CA ILE A 9 5.98 -7.95 9.84
C ILE A 9 6.98 -7.47 8.79
N VAL A 10 8.24 -7.92 8.85
CA VAL A 10 9.27 -7.56 7.87
C VAL A 10 8.89 -8.03 6.46
N LEU A 11 8.35 -9.24 6.33
CA LEU A 11 7.88 -9.78 5.04
C LEU A 11 6.66 -9.00 4.50
N ALA A 12 5.67 -8.70 5.34
CA ALA A 12 4.52 -7.90 4.90
C ALA A 12 4.95 -6.49 4.48
N LYS A 13 5.89 -5.89 5.23
CA LYS A 13 6.43 -4.56 4.92
C LYS A 13 7.26 -4.56 3.63
N SER A 14 8.05 -5.59 3.36
CA SER A 14 8.82 -5.69 2.11
C SER A 14 7.92 -5.85 0.89
N LEU A 15 6.89 -6.69 0.98
CA LEU A 15 5.87 -6.83 -0.07
C LEU A 15 5.13 -5.52 -0.33
N LEU A 16 4.80 -4.79 0.73
CA LEU A 16 4.19 -3.46 0.62
C LEU A 16 5.10 -2.46 -0.11
N TYR A 17 6.40 -2.45 0.20
CA TYR A 17 7.36 -1.60 -0.50
C TYR A 17 7.50 -1.96 -1.97
N ILE A 18 7.64 -3.25 -2.29
CA ILE A 18 7.74 -3.75 -3.67
C ILE A 18 6.48 -3.39 -4.47
N SER A 19 5.31 -3.61 -3.89
CA SER A 19 4.04 -3.25 -4.51
C SER A 19 3.97 -1.74 -4.80
N THR A 20 4.32 -0.91 -3.83
CA THR A 20 4.25 0.55 -3.97
C THR A 20 5.19 1.06 -5.06
N THR A 21 6.43 0.55 -5.12
CA THR A 21 7.40 0.93 -6.15
C THR A 21 6.97 0.44 -7.54
N LEU A 22 6.39 -0.75 -7.65
CA LEU A 22 5.83 -1.26 -8.91
C LEU A 22 4.66 -0.40 -9.40
N VAL A 23 3.73 -0.03 -8.52
CA VAL A 23 2.58 0.84 -8.87
C VAL A 23 3.06 2.20 -9.37
N ALA A 24 4.01 2.82 -8.66
CA ALA A 24 4.58 4.10 -9.05
C ALA A 24 5.37 4.00 -10.37
N GLY A 25 6.22 2.97 -10.52
CA GLY A 25 7.11 2.79 -11.66
C GLY A 25 6.39 2.47 -12.97
N GLU A 26 5.44 1.52 -12.95
CA GLU A 26 4.66 1.15 -14.14
C GLU A 26 3.86 2.33 -14.70
N ARG A 27 3.30 3.17 -13.81
CA ARG A 27 2.54 4.35 -14.22
C ARG A 27 3.43 5.49 -14.69
N PHE A 28 4.58 5.72 -14.07
CA PHE A 28 5.55 6.70 -14.57
C PHE A 28 6.03 6.34 -15.98
N HIS A 29 6.32 5.06 -16.22
CA HIS A 29 6.68 4.56 -17.54
C HIS A 29 5.56 4.83 -18.56
N GLN A 30 4.31 4.48 -18.25
CA GLN A 30 3.16 4.76 -19.14
C GLN A 30 3.00 6.24 -19.48
N LEU A 31 3.16 7.14 -18.50
CA LEU A 31 3.04 8.58 -18.73
C LEU A 31 4.14 9.12 -19.66
N HIS A 32 5.36 8.62 -19.52
CA HIS A 32 6.49 9.00 -20.37
C HIS A 32 6.36 8.44 -21.80
N THR A 33 5.97 7.17 -21.94
CA THR A 33 5.77 6.53 -23.26
C THR A 33 4.61 7.16 -24.04
N LEU A 34 3.56 7.64 -23.36
CA LEU A 34 2.47 8.38 -24.02
C LEU A 34 2.88 9.80 -24.47
N SER A 35 3.99 10.34 -23.94
CA SER A 35 4.54 11.64 -24.34
C SER A 35 5.47 11.52 -25.55
N ASP A 36 6.21 10.42 -25.65
CA ASP A 36 7.14 10.15 -26.75
C ASP A 36 6.47 9.29 -27.85
N SER A 37 5.84 9.96 -28.81
CA SER A 37 5.12 9.37 -29.95
C SER A 37 6.02 8.69 -31.01
N PHE A 38 7.11 8.03 -30.62
CA PHE A 38 8.07 7.40 -31.56
C PHE A 38 8.33 5.91 -31.35
N TYR A 39 7.88 5.31 -30.25
CA TYR A 39 7.97 3.86 -30.05
C TYR A 39 6.57 3.25 -29.98
N PRO A 40 6.26 2.20 -30.77
CA PRO A 40 5.00 1.49 -30.62
C PRO A 40 4.97 0.90 -29.21
N SER A 41 4.17 1.54 -28.35
CA SER A 41 4.01 1.18 -26.95
C SER A 41 3.56 -0.27 -26.88
N GLN A 42 4.33 -1.14 -26.21
CA GLN A 42 3.72 -2.33 -25.65
C GLN A 42 2.62 -1.83 -24.69
N PRO A 43 1.36 -2.25 -24.86
CA PRO A 43 0.34 -1.89 -23.89
C PRO A 43 0.84 -2.40 -22.54
N ALA A 44 1.00 -1.49 -21.58
CA ALA A 44 1.38 -1.86 -20.24
C ALA A 44 0.40 -2.95 -19.80
N VAL A 45 0.92 -4.15 -19.53
CA VAL A 45 0.09 -5.32 -19.32
C VAL A 45 -0.75 -5.03 -18.07
N PRO A 46 -2.07 -4.79 -18.18
CA PRO A 46 -2.89 -4.37 -17.04
C PRO A 46 -2.81 -5.39 -15.90
N GLY A 47 -2.50 -6.65 -16.22
CA GLY A 47 -2.22 -7.71 -15.26
C GLY A 47 -1.07 -7.41 -14.28
N ARG A 48 0.03 -6.75 -14.68
CA ARG A 48 1.15 -6.46 -13.77
C ARG A 48 0.80 -5.38 -12.75
N LEU A 49 0.13 -4.33 -13.20
CA LEU A 49 -0.32 -3.27 -12.30
C LEU A 49 -1.43 -3.79 -11.38
N PHE A 50 -2.34 -4.62 -11.89
CA PHE A 50 -3.38 -5.26 -11.10
C PHE A 50 -2.79 -6.19 -10.02
N THR A 51 -1.79 -7.02 -10.36
CA THR A 51 -1.13 -7.87 -9.36
C THR A 51 -0.38 -7.04 -8.32
N ALA A 52 0.31 -5.97 -8.72
CA ALA A 52 0.97 -5.06 -7.79
C ALA A 52 -0.03 -4.41 -6.81
N ILE A 53 -1.17 -3.91 -7.31
CA ILE A 53 -2.22 -3.34 -6.46
C ILE A 53 -2.78 -4.40 -5.49
N GLY A 54 -3.06 -5.60 -5.99
CA GLY A 54 -3.59 -6.69 -5.17
C GLY A 54 -2.62 -7.11 -4.06
N THR A 55 -1.33 -7.26 -4.37
CA THR A 55 -0.31 -7.58 -3.35
C THR A 55 -0.15 -6.45 -2.34
N GLY A 56 -0.27 -5.20 -2.77
CA GLY A 56 -0.22 -4.01 -1.91
C GLY A 56 -1.37 -3.95 -0.91
N LEU A 57 -2.60 -4.17 -1.38
CA LEU A 57 -3.80 -4.24 -0.52
C LEU A 57 -3.67 -5.37 0.51
N LEU A 58 -3.31 -6.57 0.06
CA LEU A 58 -3.15 -7.71 0.94
C LEU A 58 -2.07 -7.46 2.00
N SER A 59 -0.91 -6.96 1.57
CA SER A 59 0.22 -6.67 2.47
C SER A 59 -0.12 -5.57 3.47
N SER A 60 -0.92 -4.58 3.08
CA SER A 60 -1.37 -3.50 3.98
C SER A 60 -2.20 -4.04 5.13
N VAL A 61 -3.17 -4.92 4.83
CA VAL A 61 -4.04 -5.55 5.82
C VAL A 61 -3.24 -6.50 6.71
N LEU A 62 -2.40 -7.36 6.11
CA LEU A 62 -1.57 -8.29 6.86
C LEU A 62 -0.60 -7.56 7.80
N LEU A 63 0.03 -6.47 7.33
CA LEU A 63 0.94 -5.68 8.15
C LEU A 63 0.22 -5.10 9.38
N PHE A 64 -0.99 -4.56 9.21
CA PHE A 64 -1.78 -4.06 10.34
C PHE A 64 -2.12 -5.18 11.34
N LEU A 65 -2.58 -6.34 10.84
CA LEU A 65 -2.94 -7.46 11.71
C LEU A 65 -1.73 -8.08 12.42
N PHE A 66 -0.58 -8.19 11.75
CA PHE A 66 0.65 -8.71 12.37
C PHE A 66 1.18 -7.79 13.46
N THR A 67 1.18 -6.47 13.23
CA THR A 67 1.55 -5.51 14.28
C THR A 67 0.55 -5.54 15.44
N THR A 68 -0.74 -5.74 15.15
CA THR A 68 -1.76 -5.91 16.21
C THR A 68 -1.51 -7.19 17.03
N GLY A 69 -1.20 -8.30 16.36
CA GLY A 69 -0.91 -9.58 17.02
C GLY A 69 0.38 -9.57 17.84
N GLU A 70 1.40 -8.85 17.38
CA GLU A 70 2.62 -8.58 18.13
C GLU A 70 2.30 -7.80 19.42
N MET A 71 1.51 -6.74 19.35
CA MET A 71 1.16 -5.92 20.52
C MET A 71 0.24 -6.63 21.52
N ALA A 72 -0.58 -7.57 21.06
CA ALA A 72 -1.50 -8.33 21.91
C ALA A 72 -0.80 -9.43 22.74
N ASP A 73 0.43 -9.81 22.39
CA ASP A 73 1.25 -10.87 23.02
C ASP A 73 0.55 -12.25 23.21
N ASN A 74 -0.63 -12.43 22.61
CA ASN A 74 -1.49 -13.61 22.76
C ASN A 74 -1.43 -14.54 21.53
N GLY A 75 -0.30 -14.59 20.83
CA GLY A 75 -0.13 -15.40 19.63
C GLY A 75 -1.13 -15.05 18.52
N PHE A 76 -1.46 -16.01 17.65
CA PHE A 76 -2.30 -15.77 16.46
C PHE A 76 -3.70 -15.23 16.79
N SER A 77 -4.28 -15.62 17.93
CA SER A 77 -5.56 -15.08 18.41
C SER A 77 -5.48 -13.59 18.73
N GLY A 78 -4.30 -13.09 19.10
CA GLY A 78 -4.08 -11.68 19.40
C GLY A 78 -4.29 -10.75 18.19
N MET A 79 -4.14 -11.26 16.96
CA MET A 79 -4.37 -10.47 15.73
C MET A 79 -5.83 -10.00 15.59
N LEU A 80 -6.76 -10.75 16.18
CA LEU A 80 -8.20 -10.50 16.12
C LEU A 80 -8.77 -10.14 17.49
N ASP A 81 -7.90 -9.82 18.46
CA ASP A 81 -8.34 -9.31 19.75
C ASP A 81 -9.05 -7.98 19.57
N GLY A 82 -10.33 -7.92 19.95
CA GLY A 82 -11.18 -6.75 19.69
C GLY A 82 -10.71 -5.49 20.42
N MET A 83 -10.07 -5.63 21.59
CA MET A 83 -9.52 -4.50 22.33
C MET A 83 -8.27 -3.98 21.63
N MET A 84 -7.32 -4.86 21.29
CA MET A 84 -6.08 -4.45 20.62
C MET A 84 -6.36 -3.88 19.21
N LEU A 85 -7.31 -4.46 18.47
CA LEU A 85 -7.75 -3.91 17.19
C LEU A 85 -8.28 -2.49 17.33
N ASN A 86 -9.09 -2.20 18.37
CA ASN A 86 -9.61 -0.86 18.60
C ASN A 86 -8.48 0.14 18.89
N ILE A 87 -7.54 -0.25 19.76
CA ILE A 87 -6.36 0.57 20.08
C ILE A 87 -5.56 0.86 18.82
N MET A 88 -5.18 -0.19 18.08
CA MET A 88 -4.36 -0.08 16.87
C MET A 88 -5.06 0.69 15.75
N TRP A 89 -6.38 0.57 15.63
CA TRP A 89 -7.18 1.29 14.67
C TRP A 89 -7.19 2.81 14.93
N THR A 90 -7.22 3.21 16.19
CA THR A 90 -7.16 4.64 16.58
C THR A 90 -5.74 5.22 16.63
N ALA A 91 -4.72 4.37 16.48
CA ALA A 91 -3.32 4.75 16.48
C ALA A 91 -2.77 4.94 15.06
N ALA A 92 -1.51 5.38 14.97
CA ALA A 92 -0.81 5.59 13.69
C ALA A 92 -0.84 4.39 12.71
N PRO A 93 -0.79 3.11 13.16
CA PRO A 93 -0.95 1.97 12.27
C PRO A 93 -2.31 1.94 11.54
N GLY A 94 -3.39 2.37 12.21
CA GLY A 94 -4.72 2.51 11.63
C GLY A 94 -4.78 3.62 10.58
N ASP A 95 -4.24 4.80 10.88
CA ASP A 95 -4.14 5.90 9.92
C ASP A 95 -3.34 5.48 8.68
N ALA A 96 -2.20 4.82 8.89
CA ALA A 96 -1.37 4.32 7.80
C ALA A 96 -2.10 3.27 6.94
N LEU A 97 -2.89 2.38 7.56
CA LEU A 97 -3.73 1.42 6.84
C LEU A 97 -4.74 2.15 5.95
N LEU A 98 -5.43 3.18 6.48
CA LEU A 98 -6.40 3.96 5.71
C LEU A 98 -5.74 4.64 4.50
N PHE A 99 -4.58 5.26 4.67
CA PHE A 99 -3.82 5.87 3.56
C PHE A 99 -3.35 4.85 2.53
N ARG A 100 -2.97 3.64 2.94
CA ARG A 100 -2.58 2.56 2.01
C ARG A 100 -3.77 2.06 1.21
N LEU A 101 -4.87 1.75 1.89
CA LEU A 101 -6.09 1.27 1.24
C LEU A 101 -6.63 2.30 0.26
N SER A 102 -6.70 3.58 0.67
CA SER A 102 -7.13 4.65 -0.23
C SER A 102 -6.17 4.81 -1.42
N GLY A 103 -4.86 4.80 -1.18
CA GLY A 103 -3.84 4.89 -2.23
C GLY A 103 -3.94 3.77 -3.27
N PHE A 104 -4.08 2.53 -2.84
CA PHE A 104 -4.23 1.38 -3.75
C PHE A 104 -5.59 1.33 -4.43
N LEU A 105 -6.68 1.73 -3.77
CA LEU A 105 -7.99 1.84 -4.41
C LEU A 105 -8.00 2.92 -5.49
N LEU A 106 -7.35 4.07 -5.25
CA LEU A 106 -7.19 5.12 -6.26
C LEU A 106 -6.35 4.62 -7.43
N ALA A 107 -5.27 3.87 -7.17
CA ALA A 107 -4.50 3.20 -8.23
C ALA A 107 -5.38 2.22 -9.02
N LEU A 108 -6.29 1.49 -8.37
CA LEU A 108 -7.22 0.58 -9.05
C LEU A 108 -8.20 1.34 -9.97
N LEU A 109 -8.72 2.50 -9.52
CA LEU A 109 -9.61 3.32 -10.34
C LEU A 109 -8.94 3.77 -11.64
N THR A 110 -7.64 4.02 -11.65
CA THR A 110 -6.90 4.39 -12.88
C THR A 110 -6.87 3.28 -13.94
N LEU A 111 -7.20 2.03 -13.59
CA LEU A 111 -7.30 0.91 -14.53
C LEU A 111 -8.69 0.80 -15.19
N LEU A 112 -9.71 1.45 -14.63
CA LEU A 112 -11.07 1.35 -15.13
C LEU A 112 -11.27 2.26 -16.36
N PRO A 113 -11.94 1.77 -17.44
CA PRO A 113 -12.14 2.54 -18.66
C PRO A 113 -13.00 3.80 -18.47
N LEU A 114 -13.80 3.86 -17.41
CA LEU A 114 -14.60 5.04 -17.05
C LEU A 114 -13.73 6.23 -16.60
N PHE A 115 -12.54 5.95 -16.07
CA PHE A 115 -11.56 6.95 -15.60
C PHE A 115 -10.40 7.12 -16.61
N SER A 116 -10.65 6.81 -17.88
CA SER A 116 -9.71 7.00 -18.98
C SER A 116 -9.49 8.43 -19.51
N PRO A 117 -10.20 9.52 -19.10
CA PRO A 117 -9.78 10.84 -19.55
C PRO A 117 -8.35 11.12 -19.05
N PRO A 118 -7.42 11.56 -19.93
CA PRO A 118 -6.00 11.60 -19.61
C PRO A 118 -5.68 12.53 -18.44
N VAL A 119 -6.44 13.62 -18.27
CA VAL A 119 -6.27 14.57 -17.16
C VAL A 119 -6.72 13.96 -15.83
N LEU A 120 -7.89 13.31 -15.81
CA LEU A 120 -8.44 12.68 -14.59
C LEU A 120 -7.56 11.50 -14.15
N ASN A 121 -7.11 10.68 -15.09
CA ASN A 121 -6.23 9.54 -14.80
C ASN A 121 -4.89 10.02 -14.20
N ARG A 122 -4.29 11.07 -14.78
CA ARG A 122 -3.07 11.71 -14.23
C ARG A 122 -3.30 12.25 -12.83
N PHE A 123 -4.40 12.94 -12.59
CA PHE A 123 -4.75 13.46 -11.27
C PHE A 123 -4.90 12.34 -10.23
N LEU A 124 -5.66 11.29 -10.57
CA LEU A 124 -5.86 10.12 -9.71
C LEU A 124 -4.54 9.38 -9.40
N PHE A 125 -3.62 9.33 -10.36
CA PHE A 125 -2.29 8.76 -10.14
C PHE A 125 -1.48 9.55 -9.12
N TRP A 126 -1.37 10.86 -9.26
CA TRP A 126 -0.64 11.72 -8.31
C TRP A 126 -1.29 11.69 -6.91
N LEU A 127 -2.62 11.61 -6.87
CA LEU A 127 -3.36 11.47 -5.62
C LEU A 127 -3.08 10.10 -4.95
N SER A 128 -3.05 9.02 -5.73
CA SER A 128 -2.73 7.67 -5.25
C SER A 128 -1.31 7.60 -4.68
N THR A 129 -0.32 8.10 -5.42
CA THR A 129 1.08 8.10 -4.95
C THR A 129 1.25 9.00 -3.73
N GLY A 130 0.59 10.15 -3.70
CA GLY A 130 0.53 11.03 -2.52
C GLY A 130 -0.03 10.32 -1.28
N CYS A 131 -1.15 9.59 -1.40
CA CYS A 131 -1.71 8.81 -0.30
C CYS A 131 -0.74 7.72 0.19
N LEU A 132 -0.12 6.98 -0.74
CA LEU A 132 0.85 5.94 -0.38
C LEU A 132 2.07 6.54 0.34
N SER A 133 2.59 7.68 -0.13
CA SER A 133 3.69 8.41 0.53
C SER A 133 3.31 8.89 1.93
N LEU A 134 2.11 9.46 2.10
CA LEU A 134 1.60 9.87 3.42
C LEU A 134 1.51 8.70 4.40
N SER A 135 1.16 7.51 3.93
CA SER A 135 1.13 6.33 4.79
C SER A 135 2.50 6.00 5.41
N PHE A 136 3.59 6.25 4.68
CA PHE A 136 4.94 6.02 5.18
C PHE A 136 5.37 7.10 6.16
N ILE A 137 4.95 8.35 5.93
CA ILE A 137 5.19 9.47 6.84
C ILE A 137 4.48 9.22 8.18
N ALA A 138 3.22 8.78 8.14
CA ALA A 138 2.44 8.44 9.34
C ALA A 138 3.15 7.39 10.21
N THR A 139 3.71 6.35 9.59
CA THR A 139 4.52 5.34 10.31
C THR A 139 5.95 5.79 10.64
N GLY A 140 6.47 6.80 9.95
CA GLY A 140 7.82 7.31 10.13
C GLY A 140 7.97 8.21 11.35
N HIS A 141 6.95 9.03 11.64
CA HIS A 141 6.94 9.87 12.84
C HIS A 141 6.86 9.04 14.14
N THR A 142 6.27 7.86 14.11
CA THR A 142 6.22 6.96 15.28
C THR A 142 7.52 6.19 15.53
N ALA A 143 8.47 6.18 14.59
CA ALA A 143 9.78 5.54 14.80
C ALA A 143 10.67 6.29 15.82
N GLY A 144 10.27 7.50 16.25
CA GLY A 144 10.94 8.28 17.29
C GLY A 144 10.36 8.14 18.70
N ALA A 145 9.25 7.40 18.88
CA ALA A 145 8.73 7.09 20.21
C ALA A 145 9.40 5.79 20.71
N PRO A 146 10.02 5.78 21.90
CA PRO A 146 10.67 4.59 22.42
C PRO A 146 9.64 3.47 22.61
N VAL A 147 9.98 2.30 22.09
CA VAL A 147 9.46 0.98 22.53
C VAL A 147 9.67 0.79 24.02
#